data_AF-A0A927SG62-F1
#
_entry.id   AF-A0A927SG62-F1
#
_cell.length_a   1.000
_cell.length_b   1.000
_cell.length_c   1.000
_cell.angle_alpha   90.00
_cell.angle_beta   90.00
_cell.angle_gamma   90.00
#
_symmetry.space_group_name_H-M   'P 1'
#
loop_
_entity.id
_entity.type
_entity.pdbx_description
1 polymer ?
#
loop_
_entity_poly.entity_id
_entity_poly.type
_entity_poly.pdbx_seq_one_letter_code
_entity_poly.pdbx_strand_id
1 'polypeptide(L)'
;MKIRQVAELAKLKLEPAQEERMEAELGRILQFVQQMQPSGATPPAEMPCGNVLRADEVLPSMDRETLLSLSPARTKEYMAVPRTLAEEGEA
;
A
#
# COMPACT_ATOMS: atom_id res chain seq x y z
N MET A 1 7.01 12.32 -15.81
CA MET A 1 6.79 11.35 -14.71
C MET A 1 6.54 10.01 -15.37
N LYS A 2 7.26 8.94 -15.02
CA LYS A 2 7.11 7.65 -15.71
C LYS A 2 6.03 6.83 -15.01
N ILE A 3 4.92 6.53 -15.69
CA ILE A 3 3.80 5.73 -15.14
C ILE A 3 4.28 4.37 -14.61
N ARG A 4 5.19 3.72 -15.34
CA ARG A 4 5.84 2.48 -14.90
C ARG A 4 6.46 2.54 -13.51
N GLN A 5 7.12 3.65 -13.15
CA GLN A 5 7.75 3.79 -11.83
C GLN A 5 6.72 3.85 -10.71
N VAL A 6 5.59 4.55 -10.95
CA VAL A 6 4.50 4.64 -9.98
C VAL A 6 3.78 3.31 -9.83
N ALA A 7 3.55 2.61 -10.94
CA ALA A 7 2.96 1.28 -10.95
C ALA A 7 3.81 0.28 -10.13
N GLU A 8 5.14 0.34 -10.26
CA GLU A 8 6.07 -0.49 -9.49
C GLU A 8 5.99 -0.21 -7.98
N LEU A 9 5.94 1.06 -7.58
CA LEU A 9 5.77 1.45 -6.18
C LEU A 9 4.42 0.96 -5.61
N ALA A 10 3.37 1.01 -6.42
CA ALA A 10 2.02 0.57 -6.05
C ALA A 10 1.79 -0.95 -6.19
N LYS A 11 2.79 -1.72 -6.62
CA LYS A 11 2.67 -3.16 -6.93
C LYS A 11 1.58 -3.48 -7.96
N LEU A 12 1.39 -2.59 -8.93
CA LEU A 12 0.45 -2.76 -10.03
C LEU A 12 1.17 -3.27 -11.28
N LYS A 13 0.66 -4.35 -11.86
CA LYS A 13 1.07 -4.83 -13.18
C LYS A 13 0.18 -4.15 -14.23
N LEU A 14 0.79 -3.41 -15.14
CA LEU A 14 0.11 -2.75 -16.25
C LEU A 14 0.53 -3.38 -17.57
N GLU A 15 -0.44 -3.63 -18.44
CA GLU A 15 -0.18 -3.98 -19.84
C GLU A 15 0.21 -2.72 -20.64
N PRO A 16 0.95 -2.83 -21.75
CA PRO A 16 1.44 -1.67 -22.50
C PRO A 16 0.33 -0.68 -22.93
N ALA A 17 -0.81 -1.22 -23.38
CA ALA A 17 -1.96 -0.39 -23.77
C ALA A 17 -2.61 0.36 -22.58
N GLN A 18 -2.47 -0.17 -21.36
CA GLN A 18 -2.98 0.48 -20.15
C GLN A 18 -2.02 1.59 -19.69
N GLU A 19 -0.72 1.45 -19.95
CA GLU A 19 0.28 2.46 -19.59
C GLU A 19 0.03 3.78 -20.33
N GLU A 20 -0.17 3.74 -21.66
CA GLU A 20 -0.48 4.92 -22.47
C GLU A 20 -1.77 5.63 -22.02
N ARG A 21 -2.81 4.84 -21.75
CA ARG A 21 -4.09 5.37 -21.24
C ARG A 21 -3.93 6.02 -19.87
N MET A 22 -3.18 5.38 -18.98
CA MET A 22 -2.95 5.86 -17.62
C MET A 22 -2.13 7.15 -17.61
N GLU A 23 -1.20 7.31 -18.56
CA GLU A 23 -0.45 8.55 -18.72
C GLU A 23 -1.38 9.74 -19.01
N ALA A 24 -2.31 9.57 -19.95
CA ALA A 24 -3.28 10.61 -20.28
C ALA A 24 -4.31 10.86 -19.15
N GLU A 25 -4.77 9.82 -18.46
CA GLU A 25 -5.70 9.93 -17.34
C GLU A 25 -5.08 10.63 -16.14
N LEU A 26 -3.89 10.19 -15.72
CA LEU A 26 -3.19 10.78 -14.58
C LEU A 26 -2.77 12.22 -14.87
N GLY A 27 -2.37 12.53 -16.11
CA GLY A 27 -2.09 13.89 -16.54
C GLY A 27 -3.29 14.83 -16.33
N ARG A 28 -4.50 14.40 -16.68
CA ARG A 28 -5.74 15.18 -16.45
C ARG A 28 -6.03 15.38 -14.96
N ILE A 29 -5.84 14.34 -14.14
CA ILE A 29 -6.03 14.44 -12.69
C ILE A 29 -5.05 15.44 -12.09
N LEU A 30 -3.78 15.40 -12.48
CA LEU A 30 -2.77 16.34 -11.99
C LEU A 30 -3.07 17.78 -12.41
N GLN A 31 -3.53 18.01 -13.65
CA GLN A 31 -3.97 19.33 -14.10
C GLN A 31 -5.14 19.85 -13.25
N PHE A 32 -6.10 18.99 -12.92
CA PHE A 32 -7.21 19.37 -12.04
C PHE A 32 -6.71 19.71 -10.63
N VAL A 33 -5.83 18.89 -10.06
CA VAL A 33 -5.27 19.12 -8.71
C VAL A 33 -4.44 20.40 -8.65
N GLN A 34 -3.75 20.79 -9.73
CA GLN A 34 -3.00 22.04 -9.80
C GLN A 34 -3.87 23.29 -9.64
N GLN A 35 -5.18 23.21 -9.93
CA GLN A 35 -6.10 24.33 -9.70
C GLN A 35 -6.34 24.60 -8.21
N MET A 36 -6.05 23.62 -7.35
CA MET A 36 -6.26 23.68 -5.91
C MET A 36 -4.96 23.98 -5.14
N GLN A 37 -3.94 24.57 -5.79
CA GLN A 37 -2.69 24.89 -5.11
C GLN A 37 -2.93 25.82 -3.91
N PRO A 38 -2.57 25.39 -2.69
CA PRO A 38 -2.84 26.16 -1.50
C PRO A 38 -2.00 27.43 -1.48
N SER A 39 -2.62 28.57 -1.17
CA SER A 39 -1.99 29.89 -1.12
C SER A 39 -1.13 30.10 0.14
N GLY A 40 -0.34 29.11 0.55
CA GLY A 40 0.51 29.19 1.74
C GLY A 40 -0.21 28.94 3.07
N ALA A 41 -1.40 28.33 3.04
CA ALA A 41 -2.09 27.93 4.27
C ALA A 41 -1.44 26.66 4.86
N THR A 42 -1.15 26.70 6.17
CA THR A 42 -0.79 25.50 6.92
C THR A 42 -1.95 24.49 6.83
N PRO A 43 -1.70 23.22 6.47
CA PRO A 43 -2.76 22.22 6.48
C PRO A 43 -3.36 22.19 7.90
N PRO A 44 -4.70 22.09 8.03
CA PRO A 44 -5.32 22.01 9.35
C PRO A 44 -4.69 20.83 10.09
N ALA A 45 -4.07 21.10 11.23
CA ALA A 45 -3.54 20.06 12.08
C ALA A 45 -4.71 19.14 12.46
N GLU A 46 -4.51 17.84 12.28
CA GLU A 46 -5.39 16.83 12.85
C GLU A 46 -5.53 17.11 14.35
N MET A 47 -6.73 16.87 14.89
CA MET A 47 -7.16 17.12 16.28
C MET A 47 -5.97 17.10 17.26
N PRO A 48 -5.80 18.07 18.18
CA PRO A 48 -4.65 18.11 19.08
C PRO A 48 -4.68 16.92 20.05
N CYS A 49 -4.14 15.79 19.61
CA CYS A 49 -3.95 14.58 20.38
C CYS A 49 -2.49 14.56 20.86
N GLY A 50 -2.26 15.15 22.04
CA GLY A 50 -0.98 15.01 22.73
C GLY A 50 -0.85 13.62 23.35
N ASN A 51 0.29 12.97 23.14
CA ASN A 51 0.76 11.76 23.84
C ASN A 51 -0.33 10.72 24.15
N VAL A 52 -1.05 10.27 23.14
CA VAL A 52 -2.03 9.17 23.27
C VAL A 52 -1.27 7.85 23.42
N LEU A 53 -0.92 7.51 24.65
CA LEU A 53 -0.21 6.27 24.98
C LEU A 53 -1.19 5.19 25.43
N ARG A 54 -0.97 3.97 24.95
CA ARG A 54 -1.62 2.76 25.46
C ARG A 54 -0.82 2.25 26.66
N ALA A 55 -1.51 1.81 27.71
CA ALA A 55 -0.86 1.12 28.84
C ALA A 55 -0.17 -0.17 28.36
N ASP A 56 0.99 -0.48 28.95
CA ASP A 56 1.75 -1.69 28.64
C ASP A 56 1.19 -2.92 29.37
N GLU A 57 -0.01 -3.34 28.95
CA GLU A 57 -0.72 -4.49 29.51
C GLU A 57 -0.83 -5.61 28.46
N VAL A 58 -0.68 -6.85 28.93
CA VAL A 58 -0.86 -8.05 28.09
C VAL A 58 -2.34 -8.32 27.92
N LEU A 59 -2.80 -8.35 26.67
CA LEU A 59 -4.16 -8.72 26.28
C LEU A 59 -4.17 -10.07 25.55
N PRO A 60 -5.26 -10.84 25.63
CA PRO A 60 -5.37 -12.09 24.89
C PRO A 60 -5.22 -11.84 23.39
N SER A 61 -4.37 -12.64 22.73
CA SER A 61 -4.25 -12.63 21.27
C SER A 61 -5.48 -13.23 20.61
N MET A 62 -5.75 -12.85 19.36
CA MET A 62 -6.84 -13.44 18.58
C MET A 62 -6.59 -14.93 18.33
N ASP A 63 -7.67 -15.72 18.25
CA ASP A 63 -7.59 -17.13 17.89
C ASP A 63 -6.96 -17.32 16.50
N ARG A 64 -6.06 -18.31 16.39
CA ARG A 64 -5.27 -18.54 15.18
C ARG A 64 -6.14 -19.00 14.01
N GLU A 65 -7.12 -19.87 14.26
CA GLU A 65 -7.99 -20.37 13.19
C GLU A 65 -8.86 -19.25 12.64
N THR A 66 -9.33 -18.36 13.52
CA THR A 66 -10.04 -17.14 13.14
C THR A 66 -9.19 -16.25 12.23
N LEU A 67 -7.93 -16.00 12.59
CA LEU A 67 -6.99 -15.20 11.76
C LEU A 67 -6.71 -15.84 10.39
N LEU A 68 -6.56 -17.16 10.35
CA LEU A 68 -6.20 -17.88 9.12
C LEU A 68 -7.39 -18.17 8.21
N SER A 69 -8.62 -18.07 8.71
CA SER A 69 -9.85 -18.41 7.96
C SER A 69 -10.02 -17.64 6.65
N LEU A 70 -9.52 -16.40 6.57
CA LEU A 70 -9.59 -15.53 5.38
C LEU A 70 -8.33 -15.60 4.51
N SER A 71 -7.38 -16.47 4.84
CA SER A 71 -6.12 -16.57 4.12
C SER A 71 -6.32 -17.24 2.76
N PRO A 72 -5.87 -16.63 1.63
CA PRO A 72 -5.99 -17.24 0.31
C PRO A 72 -5.25 -18.58 0.16
N ALA A 73 -4.13 -18.74 0.86
CA ALA A 73 -3.37 -19.97 0.92
C ALA A 73 -2.76 -20.09 2.32
N ARG A 74 -2.94 -21.25 2.97
CA ARG A 74 -2.44 -21.49 4.33
C ARG A 74 -2.00 -22.93 4.52
N THR A 75 -1.11 -23.12 5.49
CA THR A 75 -0.92 -24.40 6.17
C THR A 75 -1.73 -24.40 7.47
N LYS A 76 -1.56 -25.42 8.31
CA LYS A 76 -2.23 -25.49 9.62
C LYS A 76 -1.89 -24.29 10.53
N GLU A 77 -0.70 -23.72 10.38
CA GLU A 77 -0.17 -22.73 11.31
C GLU A 77 0.26 -21.41 10.65
N TYR A 78 0.37 -21.36 9.32
CA TYR A 78 0.95 -20.22 8.60
C TYR A 78 0.14 -19.81 7.37
N MET A 79 0.19 -18.52 7.03
CA MET A 79 -0.21 -18.03 5.72
C MET A 79 0.91 -18.34 4.71
N ALA A 80 0.56 -19.03 3.62
CA ALA A 80 1.50 -19.44 2.60
C ALA A 80 1.64 -18.33 1.55
N VAL A 81 2.89 -17.94 1.26
CA VAL A 81 3.24 -16.96 0.23
C VAL A 81 4.36 -17.50 -0.65
N PRO A 82 4.48 -17.04 -1.91
CA PRO A 82 5.65 -17.33 -2.72
C PRO A 82 6.93 -16.89 -2.00
N ARG A 83 8.00 -17.67 -2.16
CA ARG A 83 9.30 -17.38 -1.55
C ARG A 83 9.81 -16.00 -2.02
N THR A 84 10.27 -15.19 -1.08
CA THR A 84 10.66 -13.78 -1.32
C THR A 84 12.06 -13.61 -1.92
N LEU A 85 12.94 -14.60 -1.73
CA LEU A 85 14.27 -14.66 -2.34
C LEU A 85 14.29 -15.79 -3.37
N ALA A 86 14.60 -15.46 -4.62
CA ALA A 86 14.99 -16.47 -5.59
C ALA A 86 16.38 -16.99 -5.20
N GLU A 87 16.60 -18.30 -5.22
CA GLU A 87 17.95 -18.84 -5.27
C GLU A 87 18.61 -18.25 -6.52
N GLU A 88 19.70 -17.50 -6.36
CA GLU A 88 20.58 -17.17 -7.49
C GLU A 88 21.09 -18.50 -8.05
N GLY A 89 21.06 -18.65 -9.38
CA GLY A 89 21.13 -19.94 -10.04
C GLY A 89 22.31 -20.81 -9.61
N GLU A 90 22.01 -22.06 -9.27
CA GLU A 90 22.95 -23.17 -9.35
C GLU A 90 23.17 -23.47 -10.84
N ALA A 91 24.38 -23.20 -11.32
CA ALA A 91 24.87 -23.60 -12.64
C ALA A 91 26.06 -24.54 -12.44
#